data_AF-A0A4D7DUW0-F1
#
_entry.id   AF-A0A4D7DUW0-F1
#
_cell.length_a   1.000
_cell.length_b   1.000
_cell.length_c   1.000
_cell.angle_alpha   90.00
_cell.angle_beta   90.00
_cell.angle_gamma   90.00
#
_symmetry.space_group_name_H-M   'P 1'
#
loop_
_entity.id
_entity.type
_entity.pdbx_description
1 polymer ?
#
loop_
_entity_poly.entity_id
_entity_poly.type
_entity_poly.pdbx_seq_one_letter_code
_entity_poly.pdbx_strand_id
1 'polypeptide(L)'
;MTMTIPHLSLPETVPFERLYLDPNNPRIAPDPAPGYDDATKLFDPVVQRDLPQKVFEAYQAEDLEQAITRLGWTPIDPIIVWKHPDREDAYVVVEGNTRTAILRRARLRLAAAQARLGKARSGGRIIQDVARDQQRDLRQLQALVDATAQIQVQFVQARDANELDATLPKLLGVRHVTGTKNWGPYATNRYITLLYEDLFRKRYIDGRELKLEKDLVSEVAEIFSMTAKDARLRIQTASAFDHFKAEFAERVEAAGNEFKDRDNYYFDQILRNPYPREKLKFGADDLQLSEEASEALFQWVFSKPRAGDEDDDDNLNPNVMRKAEDMREWNALSRYDNKNSTNFAIELDVLNPANSPTLKEIKLQKDQHKARFSPVQNLNALLQALKDMKADALHQQSTMLKPVLDEIRVTSETYLRMIESDR
;
A
#
# COMPACT_ATOMS: atom_id res chain seq x y z
N MET A 1 12.13 -4.42 29.24
CA MET A 1 13.21 -3.46 28.91
C MET A 1 12.61 -2.42 27.98
N THR A 2 12.40 -1.19 28.45
CA THR A 2 11.98 -0.06 27.63
C THR A 2 13.13 0.28 26.69
N MET A 3 12.98 0.02 25.39
CA MET A 3 13.89 0.60 24.40
C MET A 3 13.69 2.11 24.44
N THR A 4 14.64 2.83 25.04
CA THR A 4 14.74 4.28 24.87
C THR A 4 15.05 4.53 23.41
N ILE A 5 14.05 4.99 22.65
CA ILE A 5 14.26 5.51 21.30
C ILE A 5 15.07 6.80 21.51
N PRO A 6 16.34 6.88 21.05
CA PRO A 6 17.08 8.14 21.11
C PRO A 6 16.21 9.20 20.42
N HIS A 7 16.16 10.42 20.95
CA HIS A 7 15.31 11.52 20.49
C HIS A 7 13.89 11.64 21.09
N LEU A 8 13.45 10.74 21.99
CA LEU A 8 12.20 10.94 22.74
C LEU A 8 12.44 11.21 24.22
N SER A 9 11.64 12.11 24.80
CA SER A 9 11.59 12.30 26.25
C SER A 9 10.92 11.13 26.98
N LEU A 10 11.04 11.13 28.30
CA LEU A 10 10.13 10.34 29.14
C LEU A 10 8.69 10.85 28.95
N PRO A 11 7.67 9.99 29.13
CA PRO A 11 6.29 10.41 29.02
C PRO A 11 5.92 11.47 30.06
N GLU A 12 5.21 12.50 29.62
CA GLU A 12 4.73 13.62 30.43
C GLU A 12 3.23 13.85 30.18
N THR A 13 2.54 14.47 31.13
CA THR A 13 1.11 14.74 31.01
C THR A 13 0.88 16.20 30.64
N VAL A 14 0.09 16.44 29.58
CA VAL A 14 -0.25 17.78 29.12
C VAL A 14 -1.76 17.97 28.95
N PRO A 15 -2.28 19.22 29.05
CA PRO A 15 -3.66 19.52 28.70
C PRO A 15 -3.94 19.19 27.22
N PHE A 16 -5.03 18.47 26.96
CA PHE A 16 -5.38 18.07 25.59
C PHE A 16 -5.59 19.26 24.64
N GLU A 17 -6.14 20.37 25.14
CA GLU A 17 -6.41 21.57 24.33
C GLU A 17 -5.14 22.27 23.82
N ARG A 18 -3.96 21.86 24.31
CA ARG A 18 -2.66 22.33 23.82
C ARG A 18 -2.10 21.48 22.68
N LEU A 19 -2.77 20.37 22.33
CA LEU A 19 -2.38 19.50 21.22
C LEU A 19 -2.96 20.02 19.91
N TYR A 20 -2.09 20.21 18.92
CA TYR A 20 -2.41 20.62 17.56
C TYR A 20 -2.14 19.47 16.60
N LEU A 21 -3.07 19.18 15.69
CA LEU A 21 -2.82 18.20 14.64
C LEU A 21 -1.73 18.72 13.71
N ASP A 22 -0.90 17.83 13.20
CA ASP A 22 0.22 18.22 12.33
C ASP A 22 -0.25 18.37 10.86
N PRO A 23 -0.30 19.60 10.32
CA PRO A 23 -0.63 19.82 8.90
C PRO A 23 0.51 19.38 7.96
N ASN A 24 1.69 19.03 8.45
CA ASN A 24 2.78 18.46 7.64
C ASN A 24 2.75 16.94 7.63
N ASN A 25 1.75 16.31 8.24
CA ASN A 25 1.66 14.85 8.27
C ASN A 25 1.46 14.30 6.84
N PRO A 26 2.33 13.38 6.37
CA PRO A 26 2.37 12.91 4.98
C PRO A 26 1.06 12.38 4.40
N ARG A 27 0.09 12.00 5.25
CA ARG A 27 -1.18 11.41 4.81
C ARG A 27 -2.33 12.40 4.71
N ILE A 28 -2.19 13.59 5.30
CA ILE A 28 -3.28 14.59 5.43
C ILE A 28 -2.81 16.02 5.09
N ALA A 29 -1.52 16.19 4.80
CA ALA A 29 -0.95 17.50 4.52
C ALA A 29 -1.65 18.16 3.34
N PRO A 30 -1.96 19.47 3.43
CA PRO A 30 -2.32 20.23 2.24
C PRO A 30 -1.12 20.28 1.29
N ASP A 31 -1.39 20.50 0.00
CA ASP A 31 -0.35 20.70 -1.01
C ASP A 31 -0.34 22.19 -1.43
N PRO A 32 0.75 22.95 -1.18
CA PRO A 32 1.96 22.54 -0.47
C PRO A 32 1.78 22.50 1.06
N ALA A 33 2.60 21.68 1.73
CA ALA A 33 2.64 21.60 3.18
C ALA A 33 3.21 22.91 3.79
N PRO A 34 2.72 23.36 4.97
CA PRO A 34 3.11 24.66 5.52
C PRO A 34 4.53 24.74 6.08
N GLY A 35 5.20 23.60 6.36
CA GLY A 35 6.47 23.55 7.08
C GLY A 35 6.30 23.66 8.59
N TYR A 36 7.39 23.44 9.34
CA TYR A 36 7.41 23.60 10.81
C TYR A 36 7.99 24.94 11.26
N ASP A 37 8.48 25.76 10.32
CA ASP A 37 9.06 27.09 10.55
C ASP A 37 8.00 28.21 10.61
N ASP A 38 6.85 28.03 9.95
CA ASP A 38 5.76 29.00 9.96
C ASP A 38 4.68 28.67 11.00
N ALA A 39 4.87 29.20 12.22
CA ALA A 39 3.92 29.05 13.32
C ALA A 39 2.50 29.54 12.97
N THR A 40 2.37 30.55 12.11
CA THR A 40 1.05 31.10 11.76
C THR A 40 0.24 30.10 10.98
N LYS A 41 0.87 29.45 9.98
CA LYS A 41 0.23 28.39 9.19
C LYS A 41 0.02 27.11 9.99
N LEU A 42 0.99 26.73 10.83
CA LEU A 42 0.94 25.50 11.62
C LEU A 42 -0.26 25.50 12.59
N PHE A 43 -0.55 26.65 13.18
CA PHE A 43 -1.61 26.85 14.16
C PHE A 43 -2.83 27.60 13.61
N ASP A 44 -2.99 27.67 12.29
CA ASP A 44 -4.13 28.34 11.67
C ASP A 44 -5.45 27.69 12.15
N PRO A 45 -6.40 28.45 12.72
CA PRO A 45 -7.64 27.90 13.27
C PRO A 45 -8.53 27.20 12.23
N VAL A 46 -8.52 27.66 10.98
CA VAL A 46 -9.27 27.07 9.87
C VAL A 46 -8.66 25.71 9.54
N VAL A 47 -7.33 25.65 9.39
CA VAL A 47 -6.60 24.40 9.14
C VAL A 47 -6.85 23.40 10.27
N GLN A 48 -6.72 23.82 11.53
CA GLN A 48 -6.90 22.96 12.71
C GLN A 48 -8.33 22.46 12.90
N ARG A 49 -9.33 23.21 12.41
CA ARG A 49 -10.75 22.80 12.39
C ARG A 49 -11.01 21.73 11.34
N ASP A 50 -10.37 21.82 10.18
CA ASP A 50 -10.65 20.97 9.02
C ASP A 50 -9.81 19.67 9.01
N LEU A 51 -8.59 19.70 9.58
CA LEU A 51 -7.70 18.54 9.69
C LEU A 51 -8.33 17.28 10.33
N PRO A 52 -9.11 17.35 11.44
CA PRO A 52 -9.71 16.16 12.05
C PRO A 52 -10.58 15.35 11.07
N GLN A 53 -11.28 16.03 10.16
CA GLN A 53 -12.11 15.36 9.16
C GLN A 53 -11.25 14.67 8.10
N LYS A 54 -10.22 15.36 7.60
CA LYS A 54 -9.24 14.77 6.67
C LYS A 54 -8.54 13.55 7.25
N VAL A 55 -8.17 13.59 8.53
CA VAL A 55 -7.61 12.44 9.25
C VAL A 55 -8.60 11.29 9.30
N PHE A 56 -9.88 11.58 9.51
CA PHE A 56 -10.89 10.54 9.61
C PHE A 56 -11.05 9.80 8.28
N GLU A 57 -11.15 10.56 7.19
CA GLU A 57 -11.28 10.06 5.82
C GLU A 57 -10.03 9.29 5.38
N ALA A 58 -8.83 9.85 5.62
CA ALA A 58 -7.57 9.24 5.20
C ALA A 58 -7.19 7.97 5.98
N TYR A 59 -7.70 7.80 7.21
CA TYR A 59 -7.32 6.67 8.07
C TYR A 59 -8.47 5.68 8.32
N GLN A 60 -9.66 5.90 7.76
CA GLN A 60 -10.85 5.09 8.03
C GLN A 60 -11.03 4.87 9.54
N ALA A 61 -11.03 5.99 10.28
CA ALA A 61 -10.90 6.00 11.73
C ALA A 61 -12.21 5.62 12.47
N GLU A 62 -13.25 5.19 11.76
CA GLU A 62 -14.56 4.79 12.29
C GLU A 62 -14.45 3.70 13.35
N ASP A 63 -13.76 2.60 13.03
CA ASP A 63 -13.64 1.45 13.92
C ASP A 63 -12.87 1.81 15.19
N LEU A 64 -11.82 2.62 15.04
CA LEU A 64 -11.04 3.12 16.17
C LEU A 64 -11.84 4.11 17.03
N GLU A 65 -12.63 5.00 16.43
CA GLU A 65 -13.54 5.90 17.15
C GLU A 65 -14.55 5.10 17.96
N GLN A 66 -15.16 4.09 17.35
CA GLN A 66 -16.12 3.22 18.02
C GLN A 66 -15.48 2.47 19.18
N ALA A 67 -14.28 1.91 18.99
CA ALA A 67 -13.54 1.22 20.03
C ALA A 67 -13.21 2.16 21.21
N ILE A 68 -12.63 3.34 20.94
CA ILE A 68 -12.28 4.33 21.98
C ILE A 68 -13.53 4.84 22.71
N THR A 69 -14.63 5.08 21.99
CA THR A 69 -15.87 5.57 22.61
C THR A 69 -16.54 4.50 23.47
N ARG A 70 -16.51 3.22 23.05
CA ARG A 70 -17.16 2.12 23.77
C ARG A 70 -16.34 1.60 24.95
N LEU A 71 -15.03 1.45 24.76
CA LEU A 71 -14.12 0.85 25.74
C LEU A 71 -13.45 1.90 26.63
N GLY A 72 -13.44 3.17 26.22
CA GLY A 72 -12.72 4.25 26.89
C GLY A 72 -11.28 4.42 26.37
N TRP A 73 -10.62 5.47 26.83
CA TRP A 73 -9.24 5.76 26.47
C TRP A 73 -8.26 4.87 27.23
N THR A 74 -7.44 4.11 26.51
CA THR A 74 -6.33 3.34 27.08
C THR A 74 -5.02 3.81 26.45
N PRO A 75 -4.13 4.50 27.19
CA PRO A 75 -2.86 5.01 26.67
C PRO A 75 -1.82 3.89 26.60
N ILE A 76 -1.99 2.93 25.69
CA ILE A 76 -0.99 1.85 25.49
C ILE A 76 0.32 2.42 24.96
N ASP A 77 0.25 3.43 24.10
CA ASP A 77 1.38 4.12 23.50
C ASP A 77 1.14 5.62 23.63
N PRO A 78 2.06 6.42 24.19
CA PRO A 78 1.87 7.87 24.26
C PRO A 78 1.65 8.50 22.88
N ILE A 79 1.07 9.71 22.87
CA ILE A 79 1.07 10.54 21.66
C ILE A 79 2.44 11.21 21.58
N ILE A 80 3.05 11.24 20.39
CA ILE A 80 4.35 11.90 20.22
C ILE A 80 4.10 13.31 19.72
N VAL A 81 4.71 14.27 20.39
CA VAL A 81 4.54 15.70 20.11
C VAL A 81 5.88 16.40 19.98
N TRP A 82 5.89 17.52 19.27
CA TRP A 82 6.98 18.48 19.32
C TRP A 82 6.50 19.77 20.00
N LYS A 83 7.32 20.30 20.91
CA LYS A 83 7.05 21.58 21.56
C LYS A 83 7.57 22.70 20.67
N HIS A 84 6.67 23.55 20.19
CA HIS A 84 7.05 24.64 19.29
C HIS A 84 7.91 25.69 20.04
N PRO A 85 9.06 26.14 19.50
CA PRO A 85 9.98 27.03 20.20
C PRO A 85 9.35 28.39 20.52
N ASP A 86 8.59 28.96 19.59
CA ASP A 86 7.96 30.28 19.77
C ASP A 86 6.62 30.26 20.52
N ARG A 87 6.12 29.06 20.87
CA ARG A 87 4.83 28.90 21.54
C ARG A 87 4.93 27.81 22.61
N GLU A 88 5.32 28.22 23.82
CA GLU A 88 5.60 27.29 24.93
C GLU A 88 4.41 26.38 25.32
N ASP A 89 3.19 26.80 25.02
CA ASP A 89 1.95 26.08 25.33
C ASP A 89 1.32 25.40 24.10
N ALA A 90 2.04 25.26 22.99
CA ALA A 90 1.57 24.60 21.79
C ALA A 90 2.41 23.36 21.45
N TYR A 91 1.73 22.22 21.34
CA TYR A 91 2.35 20.93 21.04
C TYR A 91 1.82 20.38 19.73
N VAL A 92 2.71 20.19 18.76
CA VAL A 92 2.37 19.67 17.43
C VAL A 92 2.41 18.15 17.47
N VAL A 93 1.32 17.48 17.10
CA VAL A 93 1.19 16.02 17.16
C VAL A 93 1.84 15.39 15.93
N VAL A 94 3.10 15.01 16.07
CA VAL A 94 3.87 14.37 14.98
C VAL A 94 3.54 12.88 14.83
N GLU A 95 3.10 12.21 15.90
CA GLU A 95 2.55 10.84 15.84
C GLU A 95 1.33 10.68 16.75
N GLY A 96 0.28 10.06 16.23
CA GLY A 96 -0.99 9.90 16.93
C GLY A 96 -2.10 10.84 16.46
N ASN A 97 -1.95 11.48 15.28
CA ASN A 97 -2.96 12.36 14.68
C ASN A 97 -4.37 11.75 14.66
N THR A 98 -4.52 10.48 14.30
CA THR A 98 -5.82 9.77 14.31
C THR A 98 -6.47 9.74 15.69
N ARG A 99 -5.69 9.44 16.73
CA ARG A 99 -6.20 9.40 18.11
C ARG A 99 -6.57 10.80 18.59
N THR A 100 -5.74 11.80 18.31
CA THR A 100 -6.04 13.19 18.62
C THR A 100 -7.30 13.69 17.90
N ALA A 101 -7.47 13.35 16.62
CA ALA A 101 -8.65 13.71 15.84
C ALA A 101 -9.94 13.09 16.40
N ILE A 102 -9.90 11.81 16.79
CA ILE A 102 -11.01 11.12 17.47
C ILE A 102 -11.38 11.84 18.77
N LEU A 103 -10.39 12.16 19.60
CA LEU A 103 -10.61 12.84 20.88
C LEU A 103 -11.14 14.28 20.71
N ARG A 104 -10.75 14.99 19.63
CA ARG A 104 -11.35 16.28 19.24
C ARG A 104 -12.80 16.11 18.81
N ARG A 105 -13.10 15.14 17.95
CA ARG A 105 -14.48 14.83 17.52
C ARG A 105 -15.39 14.46 18.69
N ALA A 106 -14.90 13.67 19.64
CA ALA A 106 -15.65 13.32 20.84
C ALA A 106 -16.09 14.56 21.64
N ARG A 107 -15.21 15.56 21.79
CA ARG A 107 -15.53 16.85 22.44
C ARG A 107 -16.59 17.64 21.67
N LEU A 108 -16.46 17.73 20.34
CA LEU A 108 -17.47 18.39 19.50
C LEU A 108 -18.84 17.71 19.59
N ARG A 109 -18.86 16.38 19.54
CA ARG A 109 -20.09 15.56 19.69
C ARG A 109 -20.72 15.76 21.06
N LEU A 110 -19.91 15.79 22.13
CA LEU A 110 -20.37 16.07 23.49
C LEU A 110 -21.04 17.45 23.58
N ALA A 111 -20.37 18.49 23.09
CA ALA A 111 -20.90 19.86 23.09
C ALA A 111 -22.23 19.96 22.31
N ALA A 112 -22.30 19.33 21.13
CA ALA A 112 -23.52 19.29 20.33
C ALA A 112 -24.66 18.51 21.03
N ALA A 113 -24.36 17.39 21.67
CA ALA A 113 -25.32 16.58 22.42
C ALA A 113 -25.87 17.35 23.64
N GLN A 114 -25.00 18.03 24.40
CA GLN A 114 -25.38 18.88 25.52
C GLN A 114 -26.30 20.03 25.08
N ALA A 115 -25.98 20.71 23.97
CA ALA A 115 -26.80 21.78 23.41
C ALA A 115 -28.19 21.29 22.97
N ARG A 116 -28.27 20.12 22.33
CA ARG A 116 -29.54 19.48 21.94
C ARG A 116 -30.38 19.12 23.17
N LEU A 117 -29.78 18.55 24.20
CA LEU A 117 -30.47 18.20 25.44
C LEU A 117 -31.01 19.46 26.16
N GLY A 118 -30.24 20.55 26.19
CA GLY A 118 -30.68 21.84 26.72
C GLY A 118 -31.94 22.35 26.01
N LYS A 119 -31.95 22.33 24.68
CA LYS A 119 -33.12 22.73 23.86
C LYS A 119 -34.33 21.80 24.04
N ALA A 120 -34.10 20.49 24.16
CA ALA A 120 -35.17 19.52 24.37
C ALA A 120 -35.86 19.71 25.74
N ARG A 121 -35.09 20.03 26.79
CA ARG A 121 -35.63 20.34 28.13
C ARG A 121 -36.52 21.59 28.13
N SER A 122 -36.24 22.57 27.28
CA SER A 122 -37.10 23.77 27.10
C SER A 122 -38.32 23.56 26.20
N GLY A 123 -38.35 22.49 25.38
CA GLY A 123 -39.34 22.29 24.30
C GLY A 123 -40.52 21.36 24.62
N GLY A 124 -40.65 20.85 25.85
CA GLY A 124 -41.89 20.22 26.35
C GLY A 124 -42.32 18.85 25.77
N ARG A 125 -41.60 18.24 24.83
CA ARG A 125 -41.95 16.90 24.30
C ARG A 125 -40.84 15.88 24.58
N ILE A 126 -41.06 15.06 25.61
CA ILE A 126 -40.19 13.93 25.96
C ILE A 126 -40.65 12.70 25.18
N ILE A 127 -39.84 12.23 24.23
CA ILE A 127 -39.89 10.86 23.73
C ILE A 127 -38.98 10.04 24.67
N GLN A 128 -39.58 9.32 25.62
CA GLN A 128 -38.88 8.73 26.77
C GLN A 128 -37.80 7.70 26.39
N ASP A 129 -37.97 6.97 25.28
CA ASP A 129 -37.03 5.92 24.88
C ASP A 129 -35.80 6.47 24.13
N VAL A 130 -36.00 7.44 23.23
CA VAL A 130 -34.90 8.17 22.56
C VAL A 130 -34.01 8.89 23.58
N ALA A 131 -34.58 9.32 24.71
CA ALA A 131 -33.84 9.99 25.78
C ALA A 131 -32.85 9.06 26.51
N ARG A 132 -33.13 7.74 26.62
CA ARG A 132 -32.29 6.82 27.39
C ARG A 132 -30.98 6.48 26.66
N ASP A 133 -31.05 6.20 25.36
CA ASP A 133 -29.87 5.93 24.55
C ASP A 133 -29.01 7.18 24.39
N GLN A 134 -29.64 8.34 24.14
CA GLN A 134 -28.92 9.63 24.10
C GLN A 134 -28.22 9.96 25.42
N GLN A 135 -28.83 9.62 26.57
CA GLN A 135 -28.18 9.80 27.87
C GLN A 135 -27.02 8.82 28.11
N ARG A 136 -27.08 7.60 27.56
CA ARG A 136 -25.97 6.65 27.63
C ARG A 136 -24.78 7.17 26.82
N ASP A 137 -25.02 7.58 25.58
CA ASP A 137 -23.98 8.12 24.70
C ASP A 137 -23.34 9.38 25.29
N LEU A 138 -24.15 10.30 25.83
CA LEU A 138 -23.65 11.51 26.47
C LEU A 138 -22.77 11.20 27.68
N ARG A 139 -23.16 10.22 28.52
CA ARG A 139 -22.32 9.78 29.65
C ARG A 139 -21.00 9.17 29.20
N GLN A 140 -21.01 8.35 28.14
CA GLN A 140 -19.79 7.76 27.59
C GLN A 140 -18.85 8.83 27.02
N LEU A 141 -19.39 9.77 26.23
CA LEU A 141 -18.62 10.89 25.70
C LEU A 141 -18.05 11.78 26.81
N GLN A 142 -18.85 12.09 27.84
CA GLN A 142 -18.38 12.88 28.99
C GLN A 142 -17.24 12.17 29.71
N ALA A 143 -17.40 10.87 30.03
CA ALA A 143 -16.36 10.09 30.68
C ALA A 143 -15.07 10.03 29.86
N LEU A 144 -15.17 9.89 28.52
CA LEU A 144 -14.03 9.93 27.63
C LEU A 144 -13.33 11.29 27.62
N VAL A 145 -14.09 12.39 27.55
CA VAL A 145 -13.55 13.75 27.57
C VAL A 145 -12.86 14.05 28.89
N ASP A 146 -13.47 13.67 30.02
CA ASP A 146 -12.89 13.87 31.35
C ASP A 146 -11.61 13.05 31.53
N ALA A 147 -11.63 11.78 31.12
CA ALA A 147 -10.46 10.88 31.17
C ALA A 147 -9.31 11.33 30.26
N THR A 148 -9.59 12.18 29.26
CA THR A 148 -8.60 12.69 28.31
C THR A 148 -8.42 14.20 28.39
N ALA A 149 -8.88 14.86 29.45
CA ALA A 149 -8.64 16.28 29.67
C ALA A 149 -7.13 16.58 29.81
N GLN A 150 -6.43 15.63 30.41
CA GLN A 150 -4.98 15.55 30.51
C GLN A 150 -4.54 14.27 29.79
N ILE A 151 -3.52 14.36 28.94
CA ILE A 151 -3.09 13.24 28.11
C ILE A 151 -1.58 13.03 28.22
N GLN A 152 -1.17 11.76 28.26
CA GLN A 152 0.23 11.39 28.29
C GLN A 152 0.83 11.50 26.88
N VAL A 153 1.93 12.24 26.78
CA VAL A 153 2.68 12.49 25.55
C VAL A 153 4.16 12.20 25.74
N GLN A 154 4.88 11.99 24.65
CA GLN A 154 6.35 12.03 24.62
C GLN A 154 6.81 13.15 23.68
N PHE A 155 7.82 13.90 24.11
CA PHE A 155 8.37 14.99 23.31
C PHE A 155 9.48 14.49 22.39
N VAL A 156 9.44 14.92 21.14
CA VAL A 156 10.62 14.87 20.26
C VAL A 156 11.64 15.86 20.80
N GLN A 157 12.86 15.39 21.03
CA GLN A 157 14.00 16.19 21.49
C GLN A 157 14.61 16.97 20.31
N ALA A 158 13.85 17.95 19.81
CA ALA A 158 14.27 18.88 18.77
C ALA A 158 14.03 20.32 19.26
N ARG A 159 15.06 21.16 19.18
CA ARG A 159 15.02 22.55 19.71
C ARG A 159 14.33 23.51 18.77
N ASP A 160 14.39 23.25 17.47
CA ASP A 160 13.83 24.09 16.42
C ASP A 160 13.30 23.21 15.26
N ALA A 161 12.70 23.86 14.26
CA ALA A 161 12.13 23.20 13.09
C ALA A 161 13.19 22.42 12.29
N ASN A 162 14.42 22.91 12.18
CA ASN A 162 15.49 22.23 11.43
C ASN A 162 15.92 20.93 12.12
N GLU A 163 16.05 20.97 13.45
CA GLU A 163 16.33 19.76 14.23
C GLU A 163 15.17 18.77 14.17
N LEU A 164 13.93 19.25 14.16
CA LEU A 164 12.76 18.41 14.00
C LEU A 164 12.79 17.72 12.63
N ASP A 165 13.01 18.47 11.55
CA ASP A 165 13.12 17.94 10.19
C ASP A 165 14.23 16.89 10.04
N ALA A 166 15.34 17.05 10.77
CA ALA A 166 16.43 16.06 10.76
C ALA A 166 16.13 14.81 11.60
N THR A 167 15.27 14.93 12.62
CA THR A 167 15.01 13.89 13.63
C THR A 167 13.76 13.08 13.31
N LEU A 168 12.69 13.76 12.88
CA LEU A 168 11.38 13.18 12.68
C LEU A 168 11.37 12.05 11.62
N PRO A 169 12.10 12.15 10.48
CA PRO A 169 12.20 11.07 9.52
C PRO A 169 12.75 9.77 10.10
N LYS A 170 13.78 9.86 10.94
CA LYS A 170 14.38 8.70 11.61
C LYS A 170 13.40 8.09 12.61
N LEU A 171 12.73 8.95 13.39
CA LEU A 171 11.73 8.53 14.38
C LEU A 171 10.57 7.77 13.71
N LEU A 172 9.95 8.38 12.70
CA LEU A 172 8.82 7.78 11.98
C LEU A 172 9.28 6.55 11.18
N GLY A 173 10.49 6.58 10.62
CA GLY A 173 11.13 5.45 9.96
C GLY A 173 11.20 4.21 10.83
N VAL A 174 11.80 4.33 12.02
CA VAL A 174 11.95 3.21 12.96
C VAL A 174 10.59 2.63 13.37
N ARG A 175 9.58 3.48 13.56
CA ARG A 175 8.28 3.07 14.11
C ARG A 175 7.33 2.51 13.06
N HIS A 176 7.39 3.02 11.83
CA HIS A 176 6.37 2.79 10.82
C HIS A 176 6.87 2.15 9.52
N VAL A 177 8.18 2.16 9.28
CA VAL A 177 8.79 1.54 8.09
C VAL A 177 9.43 0.21 8.48
N THR A 178 10.17 0.18 9.59
CA THR A 178 10.84 -1.03 10.09
C THR A 178 10.22 -1.61 11.37
N GLY A 179 9.23 -0.93 11.93
CA GLY A 179 8.69 -1.21 13.27
C GLY A 179 7.56 -2.24 13.32
N THR A 180 6.89 -2.31 14.47
CA THR A 180 5.73 -3.19 14.67
C THR A 180 4.40 -2.55 14.26
N LYS A 181 4.37 -1.22 14.11
CA LYS A 181 3.18 -0.44 13.70
C LYS A 181 3.35 0.07 12.27
N ASN A 182 3.40 -0.88 11.34
CA ASN A 182 3.73 -0.57 9.95
C ASN A 182 2.64 0.23 9.26
N TRP A 183 3.07 1.27 8.56
CA TRP A 183 2.21 1.91 7.57
C TRP A 183 1.94 0.95 6.41
N GLY A 184 0.82 1.15 5.73
CA GLY A 184 0.55 0.46 4.48
C GLY A 184 1.65 0.77 3.44
N PRO A 185 1.90 -0.12 2.48
CA PRO A 185 3.00 0.04 1.51
C PRO A 185 3.01 1.39 0.80
N TYR A 186 1.85 1.88 0.35
CA TYR A 186 1.75 3.18 -0.32
C TYR A 186 2.12 4.34 0.59
N ALA A 187 1.56 4.44 1.79
CA ALA A 187 1.89 5.49 2.75
C ALA A 187 3.38 5.49 3.12
N THR A 188 3.99 4.32 3.28
CA THR A 188 5.45 4.19 3.46
C THR A 188 6.22 4.73 2.26
N ASN A 189 5.84 4.31 1.04
CA ASN A 189 6.53 4.71 -0.18
C ASN A 189 6.38 6.22 -0.44
N ARG A 190 5.19 6.79 -0.23
CA ARG A 190 4.93 8.22 -0.36
C ARG A 190 5.78 9.02 0.61
N TYR A 191 5.92 8.57 1.86
CA TYR A 191 6.75 9.28 2.82
C TYR A 191 8.24 9.31 2.43
N ILE A 192 8.75 8.17 1.98
CA ILE A 192 10.12 8.07 1.46
C ILE A 192 10.31 8.99 0.24
N THR A 193 9.29 9.08 -0.62
CA THR A 193 9.28 9.96 -1.80
C THR A 193 9.27 11.43 -1.41
N LEU A 194 8.45 11.85 -0.45
CA LEU A 194 8.41 13.23 0.04
C LEU A 194 9.75 13.68 0.63
N LEU A 195 10.44 12.80 1.36
CA LEU A 195 11.78 13.10 1.87
C LEU A 195 12.82 13.21 0.75
N TYR A 196 12.69 12.34 -0.26
CA TYR A 196 13.53 12.43 -1.45
C TYR A 196 13.32 13.76 -2.19
N GLU A 197 12.07 14.16 -2.40
CA GLU A 197 11.68 15.43 -3.01
C GLU A 197 12.24 16.61 -2.22
N ASP A 198 12.10 16.61 -0.90
CA ASP A 198 12.63 17.66 -0.03
C ASP A 198 14.16 17.80 -0.16
N LEU A 199 14.90 16.69 -0.08
CA LEU A 199 16.36 16.69 -0.29
C LEU A 199 16.74 17.22 -1.67
N PHE A 200 16.00 16.80 -2.71
CA PHE A 200 16.22 17.27 -4.07
C PHE A 200 15.97 18.77 -4.20
N ARG A 201 14.88 19.29 -3.64
CA ARG A 201 14.53 20.73 -3.68
C ARG A 201 15.50 21.59 -2.87
N LYS A 202 15.97 21.10 -1.72
CA LYS A 202 17.02 21.76 -0.92
C LYS A 202 18.33 21.87 -1.70
N ARG A 203 18.67 20.87 -2.52
CA ARG A 203 19.86 20.89 -3.38
C ARG A 203 19.68 21.80 -4.60
N TYR A 204 18.51 21.77 -5.23
CA TYR A 204 18.21 22.45 -6.49
C TYR A 204 17.17 23.54 -6.30
N ILE A 205 17.64 24.68 -5.79
CA ILE A 205 16.83 25.90 -5.56
C ILE A 205 16.33 26.50 -6.89
N ASP A 206 16.92 26.13 -8.02
CA ASP A 206 16.58 26.60 -9.36
C ASP A 206 15.25 26.04 -9.91
N GLY A 207 14.55 25.18 -9.15
CA GLY A 207 13.23 24.68 -9.51
C GLY A 207 13.25 23.68 -10.65
N ARG A 208 14.41 23.08 -10.96
CA ARG A 208 14.52 22.03 -11.99
C ARG A 208 13.54 20.88 -11.72
N GLU A 209 13.20 20.17 -12.80
CA GLU A 209 12.36 18.99 -12.72
C GLU A 209 12.98 17.90 -11.83
N LEU A 210 12.12 17.22 -11.06
CA LEU A 210 12.51 16.14 -10.18
C LEU A 210 13.06 14.96 -11.02
N LYS A 211 14.21 14.44 -10.62
CA LYS A 211 14.84 13.27 -11.26
C LYS A 211 15.56 12.46 -10.19
N LEU A 212 15.76 11.16 -10.43
CA LEU A 212 16.51 10.31 -9.52
C LEU A 212 18.02 10.61 -9.54
N GLU A 213 18.59 10.83 -8.36
CA GLU A 213 20.03 11.00 -8.14
C GLU A 213 20.52 9.95 -7.15
N LYS A 214 21.56 9.21 -7.55
CA LYS A 214 22.03 8.03 -6.81
C LYS A 214 22.42 8.35 -5.37
N ASP A 215 23.08 9.47 -5.14
CA ASP A 215 23.55 9.88 -3.82
C ASP A 215 22.39 10.34 -2.92
N LEU A 216 21.42 11.09 -3.45
CA LEU A 216 20.19 11.45 -2.70
C LEU A 216 19.36 10.21 -2.34
N VAL A 217 19.25 9.25 -3.26
CA VAL A 217 18.59 7.98 -2.98
C VAL A 217 19.31 7.22 -1.85
N SER A 218 20.65 7.21 -1.85
CA SER A 218 21.43 6.61 -0.78
C SER A 218 21.21 7.31 0.56
N GLU A 219 21.15 8.64 0.58
CA GLU A 219 20.89 9.42 1.79
C GLU A 219 19.52 9.06 2.41
N VAL A 220 18.47 8.98 1.58
CA VAL A 220 17.15 8.51 2.03
C VAL A 220 17.20 7.06 2.53
N ALA A 221 17.93 6.18 1.83
CA ALA A 221 18.06 4.79 2.22
C ALA A 221 18.71 4.63 3.62
N GLU A 222 19.71 5.47 3.93
CA GLU A 222 20.37 5.50 5.24
C GLU A 222 19.42 5.92 6.37
N ILE A 223 18.56 6.93 6.14
CA ILE A 223 17.55 7.37 7.14
C ILE A 223 16.68 6.21 7.62
N PHE A 224 16.29 5.33 6.70
CA PHE A 224 15.40 4.20 6.97
C PHE A 224 16.11 2.87 7.16
N SER A 225 17.45 2.85 7.19
CA SER A 225 18.26 1.63 7.29
C SER A 225 17.88 0.57 6.25
N MET A 226 17.64 0.99 5.00
CA MET A 226 17.31 0.09 3.87
C MET A 226 18.36 0.18 2.76
N THR A 227 18.26 -0.69 1.75
CA THR A 227 19.18 -0.62 0.61
C THR A 227 18.80 0.53 -0.33
N ALA A 228 19.79 1.14 -1.00
CA ALA A 228 19.53 2.17 -2.01
C ALA A 228 18.63 1.67 -3.16
N LYS A 229 18.68 0.36 -3.46
CA LYS A 229 17.79 -0.28 -4.43
C LYS A 229 16.34 -0.28 -3.95
N ASP A 230 16.10 -0.59 -2.68
CA ASP A 230 14.76 -0.59 -2.10
C ASP A 230 14.21 0.84 -1.97
N ALA A 231 15.03 1.79 -1.52
CA ALA A 231 14.64 3.20 -1.47
C ALA A 231 14.22 3.72 -2.86
N ARG A 232 15.06 3.46 -3.88
CA ARG A 232 14.74 3.80 -5.28
C ARG A 232 13.41 3.21 -5.72
N LEU A 233 13.23 1.91 -5.52
CA LEU A 233 12.02 1.20 -5.93
C LEU A 233 10.77 1.84 -5.30
N ARG A 234 10.83 2.17 -4.00
CA ARG A 234 9.73 2.81 -3.28
C ARG A 234 9.44 4.22 -3.80
N ILE A 235 10.49 5.01 -4.08
CA ILE A 235 10.36 6.36 -4.66
C ILE A 235 9.68 6.29 -6.03
N GLN A 236 10.19 5.44 -6.93
CA GLN A 236 9.61 5.27 -8.27
C GLN A 236 8.17 4.79 -8.21
N THR A 237 7.87 3.85 -7.31
CA THR A 237 6.53 3.26 -7.18
C THR A 237 5.50 4.31 -6.76
N ALA A 238 5.76 5.05 -5.68
CA ALA A 238 4.82 6.07 -5.21
C ALA A 238 4.74 7.25 -6.19
N SER A 239 5.89 7.75 -6.68
CA SER A 239 5.90 8.83 -7.67
C SER A 239 5.07 8.49 -8.91
N ALA A 240 5.27 7.31 -9.51
CA ALA A 240 4.54 6.93 -10.71
C ALA A 240 3.05 6.71 -10.44
N PHE A 241 2.69 6.14 -9.29
CA PHE A 241 1.29 6.00 -8.90
C PHE A 241 0.61 7.34 -8.64
N ASP A 242 1.29 8.30 -8.00
CA ASP A 242 0.75 9.63 -7.73
C ASP A 242 0.51 10.42 -9.03
N HIS A 243 1.46 10.38 -9.97
CA HIS A 243 1.29 10.99 -11.29
C HIS A 243 0.13 10.35 -12.05
N PHE A 244 0.09 9.01 -12.09
CA PHE A 244 -1.01 8.28 -12.73
C PHE A 244 -2.37 8.61 -12.10
N LYS A 245 -2.43 8.69 -10.77
CA LYS A 245 -3.65 9.04 -10.04
C LYS A 245 -4.10 10.46 -10.39
N ALA A 246 -3.17 11.43 -10.42
CA ALA A 246 -3.48 12.81 -10.77
C ALA A 246 -4.04 12.94 -12.19
N GLU A 247 -3.52 12.17 -13.14
CA GLU A 247 -3.92 12.21 -14.54
C GLU A 247 -5.23 11.43 -14.82
N PHE A 248 -5.44 10.28 -14.18
CA PHE A 248 -6.54 9.37 -14.53
C PHE A 248 -7.71 9.34 -13.53
N ALA A 249 -7.67 10.09 -12.42
CA ALA A 249 -8.71 10.06 -11.37
C ALA A 249 -10.13 10.16 -11.91
N GLU A 250 -10.41 11.17 -12.74
CA GLU A 250 -11.75 11.39 -13.30
C GLU A 250 -12.20 10.24 -14.22
N ARG A 251 -11.26 9.68 -14.99
CA ARG A 251 -11.54 8.56 -15.91
C ARG A 251 -11.79 7.26 -15.16
N VAL A 252 -11.06 7.03 -14.07
CA VAL A 252 -11.26 5.88 -13.18
C VAL A 252 -12.64 5.98 -12.52
N GLU A 253 -13.02 7.16 -12.05
CA GLU A 253 -14.36 7.42 -11.50
C GLU A 253 -15.47 7.21 -12.54
N ALA A 254 -15.29 7.75 -13.75
CA ALA A 254 -16.24 7.57 -14.85
C ALA A 254 -16.41 6.08 -15.27
N ALA A 255 -15.37 5.27 -15.09
CA ALA A 255 -15.42 3.82 -15.28
C ALA A 255 -16.07 3.05 -14.12
N GLY A 256 -16.56 3.74 -13.09
CA GLY A 256 -17.20 3.15 -11.91
C GLY A 256 -16.20 2.59 -10.89
N ASN A 257 -14.98 3.12 -10.86
CA ASN A 257 -13.93 2.72 -9.94
C ASN A 257 -13.49 3.88 -9.05
N GLU A 258 -12.78 3.55 -7.97
CA GLU A 258 -12.02 4.51 -7.17
C GLU A 258 -10.58 4.02 -7.04
N PHE A 259 -9.60 4.92 -6.88
CA PHE A 259 -8.24 4.52 -6.53
C PHE A 259 -8.14 4.12 -5.06
N LYS A 260 -7.45 3.01 -4.80
CA LYS A 260 -7.15 2.51 -3.44
C LYS A 260 -5.64 2.54 -3.22
N ASP A 261 -5.20 2.66 -1.96
CA ASP A 261 -3.78 2.60 -1.59
C ASP A 261 -3.06 1.34 -2.11
N ARG A 262 -3.80 0.23 -2.21
CA ARG A 262 -3.26 -1.03 -2.76
C ARG A 262 -2.92 -0.96 -4.25
N ASP A 263 -3.51 -0.04 -5.00
CA ASP A 263 -3.30 0.08 -6.45
C ASP A 263 -1.87 0.54 -6.79
N ASN A 264 -1.18 1.18 -5.85
CA ASN A 264 0.27 1.40 -5.89
C ASN A 264 1.06 0.10 -6.20
N TYR A 265 0.54 -1.05 -5.79
CA TYR A 265 1.20 -2.34 -5.97
C TYR A 265 1.35 -2.76 -7.44
N TYR A 266 0.51 -2.26 -8.36
CA TYR A 266 0.72 -2.45 -9.80
C TYR A 266 2.09 -1.90 -10.24
N PHE A 267 2.46 -0.71 -9.78
CA PHE A 267 3.72 -0.05 -10.11
C PHE A 267 4.92 -0.78 -9.49
N ASP A 268 4.77 -1.28 -8.26
CA ASP A 268 5.79 -2.11 -7.61
C ASP A 268 6.03 -3.40 -8.41
N GLN A 269 4.94 -4.06 -8.85
CA GLN A 269 5.05 -5.26 -9.68
C GLN A 269 5.63 -4.97 -11.06
N ILE A 270 5.30 -3.85 -11.70
CA ILE A 270 5.92 -3.46 -12.97
C ILE A 270 7.44 -3.33 -12.77
N LEU A 271 7.90 -2.58 -11.77
CA LEU A 271 9.33 -2.32 -11.54
C LEU A 271 10.12 -3.57 -11.12
N ARG A 272 9.50 -4.51 -10.39
CA ARG A 272 10.14 -5.76 -9.94
C ARG A 272 10.26 -6.82 -11.05
N ASN A 273 9.40 -6.77 -12.06
CA ASN A 273 9.32 -7.81 -13.07
C ASN A 273 9.92 -7.31 -14.41
N PRO A 274 11.01 -7.91 -14.90
CA PRO A 274 11.73 -7.39 -16.07
C PRO A 274 10.88 -7.23 -17.32
N TYR A 275 9.97 -8.18 -17.61
CA TYR A 275 9.19 -8.14 -18.83
C TYR A 275 8.11 -7.03 -18.83
N PRO A 276 7.23 -6.91 -17.81
CA PRO A 276 6.35 -5.74 -17.68
C PRO A 276 7.11 -4.41 -17.73
N ARG A 277 8.24 -4.32 -17.01
CA ARG A 277 9.09 -3.13 -17.00
C ARG A 277 9.57 -2.74 -18.39
N GLU A 278 10.07 -3.71 -19.16
CA GLU A 278 10.54 -3.50 -20.53
C GLU A 278 9.40 -3.10 -21.46
N LYS A 279 8.26 -3.79 -21.39
CA LYS A 279 7.11 -3.54 -22.26
C LYS A 279 6.47 -2.18 -22.02
N LEU A 280 6.38 -1.76 -20.77
CA LEU A 280 5.90 -0.44 -20.38
C LEU A 280 7.00 0.64 -20.43
N LYS A 281 8.21 0.29 -20.88
CA LYS A 281 9.37 1.18 -20.97
C LYS A 281 9.64 1.96 -19.67
N PHE A 282 9.38 1.34 -18.51
CA PHE A 282 9.56 1.99 -17.21
C PHE A 282 10.99 1.79 -16.71
N GLY A 283 11.86 2.74 -17.03
CA GLY A 283 13.30 2.70 -16.78
C GLY A 283 13.70 2.79 -15.31
N ALA A 284 15.01 2.62 -15.07
CA ALA A 284 15.57 2.63 -13.72
C ALA A 284 15.65 4.02 -13.08
N ASP A 285 15.52 5.09 -13.88
CA ASP A 285 15.63 6.48 -13.46
C ASP A 285 14.32 7.26 -13.65
N ASP A 286 13.29 6.60 -14.19
CA ASP A 286 11.99 7.22 -14.46
C ASP A 286 11.17 7.33 -13.17
N LEU A 287 10.46 8.44 -13.04
CA LEU A 287 9.59 8.74 -11.89
C LEU A 287 8.10 8.63 -12.23
N GLN A 288 7.77 8.44 -13.51
CA GLN A 288 6.43 8.27 -14.04
C GLN A 288 6.46 7.34 -15.24
N LEU A 289 5.31 6.74 -15.58
CA LEU A 289 5.13 6.01 -16.83
C LEU A 289 5.05 7.00 -18.00
N SER A 290 5.40 6.55 -19.21
CA SER A 290 5.09 7.33 -20.41
C SER A 290 3.58 7.39 -20.62
N GLU A 291 3.10 8.37 -21.41
CA GLU A 291 1.67 8.51 -21.74
C GLU A 291 1.09 7.20 -22.31
N GLU A 292 1.83 6.54 -23.21
CA GLU A 292 1.38 5.28 -23.81
C GLU A 292 1.32 4.14 -22.79
N ALA A 293 2.29 4.07 -21.87
CA ALA A 293 2.31 3.06 -20.83
C ALA A 293 1.23 3.29 -19.76
N SER A 294 0.97 4.55 -19.41
CA SER A 294 -0.13 4.96 -18.54
C SER A 294 -1.48 4.60 -19.19
N GLU A 295 -1.70 4.96 -20.45
CA GLU A 295 -2.94 4.60 -21.14
C GLU A 295 -3.15 3.08 -21.19
N ALA A 296 -2.10 2.31 -21.49
CA ALA A 296 -2.18 0.86 -21.45
C ALA A 296 -2.56 0.32 -20.06
N LEU A 297 -1.94 0.85 -19.00
CA LEU A 297 -2.26 0.45 -17.63
C LEU A 297 -3.71 0.81 -17.25
N PHE A 298 -4.18 2.00 -17.60
CA PHE A 298 -5.58 2.40 -17.41
C PHE A 298 -6.53 1.43 -18.11
N GLN A 299 -6.31 1.18 -19.40
CA GLN A 299 -7.14 0.29 -20.20
C GLN A 299 -7.15 -1.13 -19.63
N TRP A 300 -6.02 -1.62 -19.15
CA TRP A 300 -5.90 -2.98 -18.66
C TRP A 300 -6.44 -3.22 -17.27
N VAL A 301 -6.43 -2.20 -16.40
CA VAL A 301 -6.71 -2.38 -14.96
C VAL A 301 -7.96 -1.64 -14.50
N PHE A 302 -8.22 -0.44 -15.05
CA PHE A 302 -9.16 0.52 -14.46
C PHE A 302 -10.30 0.95 -15.40
N SER A 303 -10.25 0.58 -16.69
CA SER A 303 -11.25 1.01 -17.68
C SER A 303 -12.63 0.39 -17.51
N LYS A 304 -12.73 -0.70 -16.73
CA LYS A 304 -13.99 -1.38 -16.43
C LYS A 304 -14.19 -1.49 -14.91
N PRO A 305 -15.45 -1.49 -14.41
CA PRO A 305 -15.72 -1.63 -12.99
C PRO A 305 -15.08 -2.88 -12.39
N ARG A 306 -14.40 -2.72 -11.26
CA ARG A 306 -13.92 -3.83 -10.43
C ARG A 306 -15.10 -4.37 -9.61
N ALA A 307 -15.74 -5.43 -10.10
CA ALA A 307 -16.73 -6.15 -9.32
C ALA A 307 -16.04 -6.97 -8.21
N GLY A 308 -16.65 -7.06 -7.02
CA GLY A 308 -16.32 -7.99 -5.92
C GLY A 308 -14.96 -7.83 -5.23
N ASP A 309 -14.60 -8.81 -4.38
CA ASP A 309 -13.29 -8.88 -3.72
C ASP A 309 -12.22 -9.40 -4.69
N GLU A 310 -11.08 -8.73 -4.78
CA GLU A 310 -10.00 -9.05 -5.76
C GLU A 310 -9.33 -10.40 -5.48
N ASP A 311 -9.53 -10.95 -4.28
CA ASP A 311 -9.01 -12.25 -3.85
C ASP A 311 -9.92 -13.43 -4.22
N ASP A 312 -11.14 -13.17 -4.68
CA ASP A 312 -12.04 -14.21 -5.17
C ASP A 312 -11.76 -14.49 -6.66
N ASP A 313 -11.18 -15.66 -6.96
CA ASP A 313 -10.86 -16.06 -8.33
C ASP A 313 -12.10 -16.28 -9.21
N ASP A 314 -13.27 -16.48 -8.59
CA ASP A 314 -14.57 -16.60 -9.27
C ASP A 314 -15.20 -15.23 -9.59
N ASN A 315 -14.54 -14.15 -9.18
CA ASN A 315 -15.04 -12.81 -9.37
C ASN A 315 -14.96 -12.35 -10.84
N LEU A 316 -16.03 -11.71 -11.29
CA LEU A 316 -16.27 -11.29 -12.68
C LEU A 316 -15.52 -9.98 -13.01
N ASN A 317 -14.27 -9.82 -12.61
CA ASN A 317 -13.48 -8.64 -13.02
C ASN A 317 -13.13 -8.76 -14.52
N PRO A 318 -13.68 -7.92 -15.41
CA PRO A 318 -13.54 -8.06 -16.86
C PRO A 318 -12.32 -7.31 -17.42
N ASN A 319 -11.51 -6.72 -16.54
CA ASN A 319 -10.27 -6.05 -16.91
C ASN A 319 -9.23 -7.06 -17.42
N VAL A 320 -8.29 -6.58 -18.24
CA VAL A 320 -7.23 -7.42 -18.82
C VAL A 320 -6.35 -8.00 -17.70
N MET A 321 -6.01 -7.14 -16.74
CA MET A 321 -5.34 -7.48 -15.49
C MET A 321 -6.34 -7.29 -14.35
N ARG A 322 -6.58 -8.35 -13.57
CA ARG A 322 -7.59 -8.36 -12.50
C ARG A 322 -7.01 -7.84 -11.19
N LYS A 323 -5.74 -8.15 -10.93
CA LYS A 323 -4.99 -7.76 -9.73
C LYS A 323 -3.53 -7.47 -10.08
N ALA A 324 -2.80 -6.80 -9.19
CA ALA A 324 -1.40 -6.43 -9.43
C ALA A 324 -0.47 -7.63 -9.67
N GLU A 325 -0.75 -8.78 -9.05
CA GLU A 325 -0.02 -10.03 -9.24
C GLU A 325 -0.06 -10.54 -10.68
N ASP A 326 -1.03 -10.11 -11.48
CA ASP A 326 -1.12 -10.45 -12.89
C ASP A 326 0.10 -9.91 -13.69
N MET A 327 0.77 -8.85 -13.22
CA MET A 327 2.05 -8.40 -13.78
C MET A 327 3.16 -9.43 -13.60
N ARG A 328 3.19 -10.13 -12.46
CA ARG A 328 4.14 -11.23 -12.21
C ARG A 328 3.83 -12.43 -13.09
N GLU A 329 2.54 -12.73 -13.28
CA GLU A 329 2.08 -13.78 -14.18
C GLU A 329 2.43 -13.47 -15.65
N TRP A 330 2.30 -12.21 -16.08
CA TRP A 330 2.71 -11.76 -17.40
C TRP A 330 4.22 -11.96 -17.63
N ASN A 331 5.03 -11.67 -16.61
CA ASN A 331 6.46 -11.99 -16.64
C ASN A 331 6.73 -13.50 -16.69
N ALA A 332 5.92 -14.31 -16.00
CA ALA A 332 6.03 -15.78 -16.07
C ALA A 332 5.63 -16.32 -17.46
N LEU A 333 4.67 -15.70 -18.14
CA LEU A 333 4.31 -16.02 -19.53
C LEU A 333 5.49 -15.78 -20.47
N SER A 334 6.17 -14.63 -20.37
CA SER A 334 7.34 -14.36 -21.20
C SER A 334 8.45 -15.41 -21.02
N ARG A 335 8.69 -15.87 -19.79
CA ARG A 335 9.64 -16.96 -19.54
C ARG A 335 9.19 -18.27 -20.18
N TYR A 336 7.89 -18.56 -20.14
CA TYR A 336 7.32 -19.72 -20.80
C TYR A 336 7.49 -19.64 -22.32
N ASP A 337 7.21 -18.47 -22.91
CA ASP A 337 7.40 -18.18 -24.32
C ASP A 337 8.83 -18.43 -24.78
N ASN A 338 9.81 -17.87 -24.07
CA ASN A 338 11.23 -18.06 -24.37
C ASN A 338 11.65 -19.54 -24.29
N LYS A 339 11.07 -20.31 -23.34
CA LYS A 339 11.38 -21.73 -23.16
C LYS A 339 10.74 -22.62 -24.23
N ASN A 340 9.54 -22.28 -24.70
CA ASN A 340 8.72 -23.15 -25.53
C ASN A 340 8.53 -22.60 -26.96
N SER A 341 9.19 -21.49 -27.31
CA SER A 341 9.03 -20.79 -28.59
C SER A 341 7.57 -20.42 -28.89
N THR A 342 6.84 -19.95 -27.87
CA THR A 342 5.47 -19.41 -27.99
C THR A 342 5.47 -17.89 -27.88
N ASN A 343 4.31 -17.25 -28.06
CA ASN A 343 4.17 -15.79 -28.06
C ASN A 343 2.99 -15.29 -27.18
N PHE A 344 2.60 -16.04 -26.15
CA PHE A 344 1.44 -15.71 -25.31
C PHE A 344 1.55 -14.35 -24.62
N ALA A 345 2.72 -13.99 -24.13
CA ALA A 345 2.95 -12.73 -23.43
C ALA A 345 2.87 -11.51 -24.36
N ILE A 346 3.12 -11.69 -25.66
CA ILE A 346 3.10 -10.61 -26.66
C ILE A 346 1.65 -10.20 -26.99
N GLU A 347 0.67 -11.06 -26.74
CA GLU A 347 -0.75 -10.74 -26.96
C GLU A 347 -1.25 -9.54 -26.13
N LEU A 348 -0.56 -9.21 -25.03
CA LEU A 348 -0.79 -7.96 -24.30
C LEU A 348 -0.02 -6.82 -24.98
N ASP A 349 -0.69 -6.15 -25.92
CA ASP A 349 -0.11 -5.08 -26.73
C ASP A 349 -0.29 -3.71 -26.07
N VAL A 350 0.81 -3.10 -25.62
CA VAL A 350 0.83 -1.75 -25.03
C VAL A 350 0.41 -0.69 -26.04
N LEU A 351 0.61 -0.91 -27.34
CA LEU A 351 0.24 0.04 -28.39
C LEU A 351 -1.25 -0.08 -28.80
N ASN A 352 -1.91 -1.18 -28.42
CA ASN A 352 -3.32 -1.41 -28.70
C ASN A 352 -4.05 -2.02 -27.49
N PRO A 353 -4.03 -1.34 -26.33
CA PRO A 353 -4.40 -1.96 -25.06
C PRO A 353 -5.88 -2.30 -24.94
N ALA A 354 -6.75 -1.61 -25.69
CA ALA A 354 -8.19 -1.86 -25.70
C ALA A 354 -8.58 -3.21 -26.35
N ASN A 355 -7.70 -3.76 -27.21
CA ASN A 355 -7.93 -5.02 -27.92
C ASN A 355 -7.16 -6.21 -27.31
N SER A 356 -6.42 -5.99 -26.22
CA SER A 356 -5.70 -7.06 -25.54
C SER A 356 -6.68 -8.07 -24.94
N PRO A 357 -6.45 -9.39 -25.10
CA PRO A 357 -7.23 -10.40 -24.41
C PRO A 357 -6.94 -10.34 -22.90
N THR A 358 -7.84 -10.87 -22.09
CA THR A 358 -7.62 -10.96 -20.65
C THR A 358 -6.47 -11.93 -20.34
N LEU A 359 -5.75 -11.68 -19.25
CA LEU A 359 -4.69 -12.59 -18.84
C LEU A 359 -5.23 -14.00 -18.54
N LYS A 360 -6.49 -14.11 -18.11
CA LYS A 360 -7.19 -15.39 -17.91
C LYS A 360 -7.30 -16.18 -19.21
N GLU A 361 -7.69 -15.53 -20.31
CA GLU A 361 -7.77 -16.16 -21.63
C GLU A 361 -6.39 -16.60 -22.12
N ILE A 362 -5.37 -15.76 -22.00
CA ILE A 362 -3.99 -16.12 -22.38
C ILE A 362 -3.49 -17.32 -21.56
N LYS A 363 -3.78 -17.36 -20.25
CA LYS A 363 -3.40 -18.49 -19.39
C LYS A 363 -4.08 -19.78 -19.84
N LEU A 364 -5.36 -19.73 -20.20
CA LEU A 364 -6.07 -20.89 -20.75
C LEU A 364 -5.42 -21.37 -22.05
N GLN A 365 -5.05 -20.47 -22.96
CA GLN A 365 -4.34 -20.82 -24.20
C GLN A 365 -2.99 -21.47 -23.93
N LYS A 366 -2.19 -20.91 -22.99
CA LYS A 366 -0.93 -21.51 -22.54
C LYS A 366 -1.16 -22.90 -21.95
N ASP A 367 -2.17 -23.10 -21.13
CA ASP A 367 -2.44 -24.39 -20.49
C ASP A 367 -2.95 -25.42 -21.51
N GLN A 368 -3.73 -25.00 -22.51
CA GLN A 368 -4.05 -25.83 -23.68
C GLN A 368 -2.80 -26.19 -24.49
N HIS A 369 -1.87 -25.24 -24.68
CA HIS A 369 -0.60 -25.51 -25.35
C HIS A 369 0.26 -26.50 -24.55
N LYS A 370 0.34 -26.35 -23.23
CA LYS A 370 0.96 -27.34 -22.34
C LYS A 370 0.31 -28.71 -22.43
N ALA A 371 -1.02 -28.78 -22.52
CA ALA A 371 -1.74 -30.04 -22.70
C ALA A 371 -1.53 -30.64 -24.11
N ARG A 372 -1.31 -29.78 -25.12
CA ARG A 372 -0.97 -30.17 -26.50
C ARG A 372 0.49 -30.57 -26.67
N PHE A 373 1.39 -30.21 -25.74
CA PHE A 373 2.69 -30.87 -25.65
C PHE A 373 2.42 -32.36 -25.40
N SER A 374 2.44 -33.10 -26.49
CA SER A 374 1.62 -34.29 -26.72
C SER A 374 2.07 -35.46 -25.84
N PRO A 375 1.19 -36.40 -25.47
CA PRO A 375 1.60 -37.73 -25.02
C PRO A 375 2.77 -38.30 -25.86
N VAL A 376 2.82 -37.99 -27.16
CA VAL A 376 3.91 -38.33 -28.07
C VAL A 376 5.24 -37.65 -27.70
N GLN A 377 5.25 -36.39 -27.28
CA GLN A 377 6.48 -35.71 -26.86
C GLN A 377 6.99 -36.23 -25.51
N ASN A 378 6.08 -36.56 -24.58
CA ASN A 378 6.46 -37.22 -23.33
C ASN A 378 7.02 -38.63 -23.58
N LEU A 379 6.40 -39.38 -24.49
CA LEU A 379 6.89 -40.69 -24.92
C LEU A 379 8.23 -40.59 -25.67
N ASN A 380 8.42 -39.56 -26.51
CA ASN A 380 9.70 -39.32 -27.19
C ASN A 380 10.83 -38.91 -26.23
N ALA A 381 10.52 -38.09 -25.22
CA ALA A 381 11.49 -37.73 -24.18
C ALA A 381 11.87 -38.95 -23.32
N LEU A 382 10.89 -39.78 -22.93
CA LEU A 382 11.14 -41.05 -22.25
C LEU A 382 11.97 -41.99 -23.12
N LEU A 383 11.63 -42.12 -24.40
CA LEU A 383 12.37 -42.96 -25.34
C LEU A 383 13.82 -42.48 -25.53
N GLN A 384 14.05 -41.16 -25.58
CA GLN A 384 15.39 -40.61 -25.69
C GLN A 384 16.19 -40.84 -24.40
N ALA A 385 15.58 -40.64 -23.23
CA ALA A 385 16.21 -40.95 -21.95
C ALA A 385 16.60 -42.43 -21.84
N LEU A 386 15.76 -43.35 -22.31
CA LEU A 386 16.07 -44.78 -22.36
C LEU A 386 17.25 -45.10 -23.32
N LYS A 387 17.36 -44.38 -24.44
CA LYS A 387 18.46 -44.55 -25.40
C LYS A 387 19.81 -44.06 -24.86
N ASP A 388 19.80 -43.01 -24.04
CA ASP A 388 21.00 -42.39 -23.51
C ASP A 388 21.58 -43.12 -22.27
N MET A 389 20.91 -44.18 -21.80
CA MET A 389 21.37 -45.00 -20.68
C MET A 389 22.61 -45.82 -21.05
N LYS A 390 23.70 -45.64 -20.29
CA LYS A 390 24.96 -46.39 -20.46
C LYS A 390 24.86 -47.77 -19.81
N ALA A 391 25.57 -48.75 -20.39
CA ALA A 391 25.59 -50.14 -19.91
C ALA A 391 26.00 -50.29 -18.43
N ASP A 392 26.96 -49.49 -17.96
CA ASP A 392 27.41 -49.53 -16.56
C ASP A 392 26.31 -49.10 -15.58
N ALA A 393 25.51 -48.09 -15.95
CA ALA A 393 24.38 -47.63 -15.15
C ALA A 393 23.25 -48.66 -15.09
N LEU A 394 22.99 -49.34 -16.21
CA LEU A 394 22.03 -50.46 -16.28
C LEU A 394 22.45 -51.61 -15.35
N HIS A 395 23.74 -51.92 -15.27
CA HIS A 395 24.23 -53.02 -14.44
C HIS A 395 24.18 -52.67 -12.95
N GLN A 396 24.64 -51.47 -12.59
CA GLN A 396 24.68 -50.98 -11.20
C GLN A 396 23.30 -50.77 -10.58
N GLN A 397 22.30 -50.37 -11.38
CA GLN A 397 20.95 -50.07 -10.89
C GLN A 397 19.90 -51.11 -11.32
N SER A 398 20.33 -52.27 -11.81
CA SER A 398 19.45 -53.31 -12.39
C SER A 398 18.28 -53.72 -11.48
N THR A 399 18.52 -53.87 -10.18
CA THR A 399 17.49 -54.25 -9.19
C THR A 399 16.37 -53.22 -9.08
N MET A 400 16.64 -51.93 -9.30
CA MET A 400 15.65 -50.84 -9.24
C MET A 400 15.06 -50.51 -10.60
N LEU A 401 15.86 -50.55 -11.67
CA LEU A 401 15.43 -50.19 -13.02
C LEU A 401 14.52 -51.25 -13.64
N LYS A 402 14.77 -52.54 -13.38
CA LYS A 402 14.01 -53.63 -13.97
C LYS A 402 12.49 -53.54 -13.71
N PRO A 403 12.00 -53.38 -12.46
CA PRO A 403 10.56 -53.27 -12.22
C PRO A 403 9.93 -52.04 -12.89
N VAL A 404 10.65 -50.92 -12.97
CA VAL A 404 10.18 -49.69 -13.63
C VAL A 404 10.06 -49.89 -15.14
N LEU A 405 11.05 -50.53 -15.78
CA LEU A 405 11.00 -50.85 -17.21
C LEU A 405 9.88 -51.86 -17.53
N ASP A 406 9.65 -52.83 -16.66
CA ASP A 406 8.55 -53.78 -16.79
C ASP A 406 7.18 -53.09 -16.68
N GLU A 407 7.01 -52.14 -15.77
CA GLU A 407 5.79 -51.35 -15.64
C GLU A 407 5.54 -50.45 -16.87
N ILE A 408 6.58 -49.80 -17.38
CA ILE A 408 6.54 -49.02 -18.63
C ILE A 408 6.09 -49.92 -19.79
N ARG A 409 6.65 -51.14 -19.88
CA ARG A 409 6.28 -52.11 -20.92
C ARG A 409 4.81 -52.50 -20.84
N VAL A 410 4.34 -52.94 -19.67
CA VAL A 410 2.94 -53.39 -19.46
C VAL A 410 1.95 -52.26 -19.74
N THR A 411 2.27 -51.04 -19.30
CA THR A 411 1.44 -49.85 -19.53
C THR A 411 1.39 -49.50 -21.02
N SER A 412 2.54 -49.54 -21.71
CA SER A 412 2.63 -49.30 -23.16
C SER A 412 1.82 -50.34 -23.96
N GLU A 413 1.94 -51.63 -23.61
CA GLU A 413 1.15 -52.71 -24.21
C GLU A 413 -0.37 -52.53 -23.98
N THR A 414 -0.77 -51.92 -22.86
CA THR A 414 -2.17 -51.64 -22.56
C THR A 414 -2.69 -50.50 -23.44
N TYR A 415 -1.93 -49.40 -23.58
CA TYR A 415 -2.31 -48.29 -24.45
C TYR A 415 -2.33 -48.68 -25.93
N LEU A 416 -1.40 -49.52 -26.39
CA LEU A 416 -1.42 -50.04 -27.75
C LEU A 416 -2.70 -50.84 -28.02
N ARG A 417 -3.10 -51.72 -27.09
CA ARG A 417 -4.36 -52.47 -27.19
C ARG A 417 -5.59 -51.54 -27.25
N MET A 418 -5.61 -50.46 -26.47
CA MET A 418 -6.70 -49.46 -26.52
C MET A 418 -6.76 -48.75 -27.88
N ILE A 419 -5.62 -48.35 -28.43
CA ILE A 419 -5.53 -47.70 -29.75
C ILE A 419 -5.97 -48.65 -30.86
N GLU A 420 -5.65 -49.93 -30.75
CA GLU A 420 -6.06 -50.97 -31.70
C GLU A 420 -7.55 -51.33 -31.60
N SER A 421 -8.16 -51.22 -30.41
CA SER A 421 -9.60 -51.48 -30.23
C SER A 421 -10.52 -50.35 -30.70
N ASP A 422 -9.99 -49.13 -30.79
CA ASP A 422 -10.73 -47.93 -31.24
C ASP A 422 -10.62 -47.71 -32.77
N ARG A 423 -9.92 -48.60 -33.50
CA ARG A 423 -9.84 -48.64 -34.97
C ARG A 423 -10.72 -49.76 -35.53
#